data_AF-A0AAV2ZFJ9-F1
#
_entry.id   AF-A0AAV2ZFJ9-F1
#
_cell.length_a   1.000
_cell.length_b   1.000
_cell.length_c   1.000
_cell.angle_alpha   90.00
_cell.angle_beta   90.00
_cell.angle_gamma   90.00
#
_symmetry.space_group_name_H-M   'P 1'
#
loop_
_entity.id
_entity.type
_entity.pdbx_description
1 polymer ?
#
loop_
_entity_poly.entity_id
_entity_poly.type
_entity_poly.pdbx_seq_one_letter_code
_entity_poly.pdbx_strand_id
1 'polypeptide(L)'
;MKFLLALAFIACICLNVCNAACFTQLPEQPPKGCLYNGKLHSLGKSWRTKNCWDCSCDLEGELHCCQAYVDFLNYGTPVTNNENCKFRFDRKACKYILIENEDPEKKCTEYAMVG
;
A
#
# COMPACT_ATOMS: atom_id res chain seq x y z
N MET A 1 21.50 26.65 18.65
CA MET A 1 21.17 26.79 17.21
C MET A 1 21.61 25.59 16.37
N LYS A 2 22.87 25.11 16.45
CA LYS A 2 23.34 23.92 15.69
C LYS A 2 22.59 22.62 15.99
N PHE A 3 22.23 22.36 17.26
CA PHE A 3 21.46 21.18 17.65
C PHE A 3 20.03 21.17 17.09
N LEU A 4 19.37 22.33 17.02
CA LEU A 4 18.01 22.45 16.46
C LEU A 4 18.01 22.21 14.94
N LEU A 5 19.05 22.69 14.25
CA LEU A 5 19.25 22.42 12.83
C LEU A 5 19.49 20.92 12.58
N ALA A 6 20.35 20.28 13.37
CA ALA A 6 20.59 18.84 13.26
C ALA A 6 19.32 18.00 13.50
N LEU A 7 18.50 18.37 14.51
CA LEU A 7 17.23 17.70 14.78
C LEU A 7 16.22 17.85 13.62
N ALA A 8 16.16 19.03 13.01
CA ALA A 8 15.31 19.29 11.85
C ALA A 8 15.75 18.49 10.61
N PHE A 9 17.05 18.37 10.36
CA PHE A 9 17.57 17.53 9.27
C PHE A 9 17.24 16.05 9.47
N ILE A 10 17.37 15.53 10.70
CA ILE A 10 17.00 14.13 11.01
C ILE A 10 15.50 13.91 10.81
N ALA A 11 14.65 14.83 11.27
CA ALA A 11 13.20 14.73 11.07
C ALA A 11 12.81 14.74 9.59
N CYS A 12 13.44 15.60 8.77
CA CYS A 12 13.20 15.63 7.32
C CYS A 12 13.58 14.31 6.65
N ILE A 13 14.68 13.67 7.04
CA ILE A 13 15.09 12.38 6.48
C ILE A 13 14.08 11.29 6.87
N CYS A 14 13.63 11.25 8.13
CA CYS A 14 12.63 10.27 8.59
C CYS A 14 11.27 10.39 7.88
N LEU A 15 10.84 11.61 7.54
CA LEU A 15 9.58 11.84 6.82
C LEU A 15 9.60 11.30 5.39
N ASN A 16 10.76 11.30 4.73
CA ASN A 16 10.88 10.83 3.34
C ASN A 16 10.94 9.30 3.21
N VAL A 17 11.28 8.57 4.28
CA VAL A 17 11.47 7.10 4.24
C VAL A 17 10.15 6.33 4.43
N CYS A 18 9.06 6.98 4.84
CA CYS A 18 7.77 6.30 5.08
C CYS A 18 6.91 6.03 3.83
N ASN A 19 7.41 6.30 2.61
CA ASN A 19 6.66 6.09 1.37
C ASN A 19 7.05 4.80 0.61
N ALA A 20 7.69 3.84 1.28
CA ALA A 20 7.79 2.50 0.70
C ALA A 20 6.39 1.85 0.76
N ALA A 21 5.81 1.56 -0.41
CA ALA A 21 4.57 0.79 -0.51
C ALA A 21 4.73 -0.64 0.06
N CYS A 22 5.95 -1.04 0.44
CA CYS A 22 6.26 -2.33 1.00
C CYS A 22 7.13 -2.22 2.25
N PHE A 23 7.01 -3.20 3.14
CA PHE A 23 7.94 -3.41 4.24
C PHE A 23 8.32 -4.88 4.36
N THR A 24 9.49 -5.10 4.95
CA THR A 24 10.01 -6.42 5.29
C THR A 24 10.25 -6.50 6.79
N GLN A 25 9.96 -7.64 7.39
CA GLN A 25 10.29 -7.95 8.77
C GLN A 25 11.07 -9.26 8.83
N LEU A 26 12.25 -9.21 9.43
CA LEU A 26 13.12 -10.37 9.56
C LEU A 26 12.61 -11.32 10.68
N PRO A 27 12.81 -12.64 10.52
CA PRO A 27 12.41 -13.63 11.51
C PRO A 27 13.31 -13.60 12.75
N GLU A 28 12.74 -13.99 13.88
CA GLU A 28 13.54 -14.54 14.98
C GLU A 28 13.95 -15.98 14.64
N GLN A 29 15.19 -16.35 14.95
CA GLN A 29 15.75 -17.67 14.62
C GLN A 29 15.59 -18.64 15.81
N PRO A 30 15.12 -19.89 15.59
CA PRO A 30 14.63 -20.44 14.33
C PRO A 30 13.19 -19.99 14.00
N PRO A 31 12.85 -19.82 12.72
CA PRO A 31 11.55 -19.33 12.30
C PRO A 31 10.46 -20.38 12.57
N LYS A 32 9.42 -19.99 13.33
CA LYS A 32 8.20 -20.80 13.49
C LYS A 32 7.08 -20.37 12.52
N GLY A 33 7.29 -19.27 11.81
CA GLY A 33 6.31 -18.56 11.01
C GLY A 33 6.44 -17.05 11.19
N CYS A 34 5.59 -16.29 10.51
CA CYS A 34 5.61 -14.83 10.55
C CYS A 34 4.51 -14.30 11.48
N LEU A 35 4.87 -13.49 12.47
CA LEU A 35 3.91 -12.80 13.32
C LEU A 35 3.46 -11.52 12.63
N TYR A 36 2.18 -11.45 12.27
CA TYR A 36 1.57 -10.26 11.68
C TYR A 36 0.26 -9.91 12.40
N ASN A 37 0.18 -8.68 12.92
CA ASN A 37 -0.98 -8.19 13.69
C ASN A 37 -1.46 -9.17 14.79
N GLY A 38 -0.51 -9.77 15.52
CA GLY A 38 -0.79 -10.70 16.61
C GLY A 38 -1.19 -12.12 16.16
N LYS A 39 -1.21 -12.41 14.86
CA LYS A 39 -1.47 -13.75 14.32
C LYS A 39 -0.19 -14.36 13.74
N LEU A 40 0.07 -15.62 14.09
CA LEU A 40 1.15 -16.39 13.47
C LEU A 40 0.68 -16.98 12.13
N HIS A 41 1.40 -16.65 11.06
CA HIS A 41 1.21 -17.19 9.73
C HIS A 41 2.26 -18.26 9.44
N SER A 42 1.85 -19.39 8.88
CA SER A 42 2.77 -20.47 8.52
C SER A 42 3.75 -20.04 7.43
N LEU A 43 4.94 -20.64 7.43
CA LEU A 43 5.94 -20.49 6.39
C LEU A 43 5.39 -20.85 5.01
N GLY A 44 5.85 -20.16 3.98
CA GLY A 44 5.42 -20.32 2.58
C GLY A 44 3.98 -19.88 2.29
N LYS A 45 3.35 -19.09 3.17
CA LYS A 45 1.98 -18.60 2.97
C LYS A 45 1.96 -17.16 2.49
N SER A 46 1.07 -16.90 1.55
CA SER A 46 0.70 -15.54 1.14
C SER A 46 -0.77 -15.26 1.46
N TRP A 47 -1.08 -14.02 1.81
CA TRP A 47 -2.45 -13.58 2.11
C TRP A 47 -2.62 -12.10 1.83
N ARG A 48 -3.87 -11.70 1.57
CA ARG A 48 -4.27 -10.30 1.52
C ARG A 48 -4.91 -9.88 2.84
N THR A 49 -4.51 -8.73 3.35
CA THR A 49 -5.11 -8.13 4.56
C THR A 49 -6.36 -7.33 4.23
N LYS A 50 -7.20 -7.07 5.23
CA LYS A 50 -8.39 -6.21 5.08
C LYS A 50 -8.04 -4.77 4.71
N ASN A 51 -6.80 -4.35 4.98
CA ASN A 51 -6.29 -3.02 4.67
C ASN A 51 -5.56 -3.01 3.32
N CYS A 52 -5.82 -4.00 2.46
CA CYS A 52 -5.25 -4.11 1.13
C CYS A 52 -3.72 -4.17 1.13
N TRP A 53 -3.16 -5.03 1.99
CA TRP A 53 -1.75 -5.41 1.91
C TRP A 53 -1.63 -6.84 1.40
N ASP A 54 -0.82 -7.05 0.39
CA ASP A 54 -0.34 -8.35 -0.05
C ASP A 54 0.89 -8.74 0.74
N CYS A 55 0.72 -9.74 1.60
CA CYS A 55 1.75 -10.24 2.48
C CYS A 55 2.15 -11.66 2.09
N SER A 56 3.42 -11.99 2.30
CA SER A 56 3.97 -13.33 2.18
C SER A 56 4.94 -13.59 3.34
N CYS A 57 4.82 -14.78 3.92
CA CYS A 57 5.80 -15.35 4.83
C CYS A 57 6.58 -16.40 4.03
N ASP A 58 7.88 -16.19 3.82
CA ASP A 58 8.71 -17.12 3.06
C ASP A 58 9.04 -18.39 3.87
N LEU A 59 9.97 -19.21 3.37
CA LEU A 59 10.37 -20.44 4.04
C LEU A 59 11.41 -20.18 5.14
N GLU A 60 12.12 -19.07 5.04
CA GLU A 60 13.12 -18.58 5.96
C GLU A 60 12.50 -17.82 7.15
N GLY A 61 11.21 -17.48 7.07
CA GLY A 61 10.44 -16.74 8.07
C GLY A 61 10.44 -15.23 7.87
N GLU A 62 10.97 -14.73 6.75
CA GLU A 62 10.85 -13.32 6.38
C GLU A 62 9.41 -13.00 6.00
N LEU A 63 8.88 -11.95 6.64
CA LEU A 63 7.59 -11.37 6.27
C LEU A 63 7.84 -10.24 5.30
N HIS A 64 7.25 -10.33 4.11
CA HIS A 64 7.20 -9.23 3.15
C HIS A 64 5.75 -8.81 2.96
N CYS A 65 5.45 -7.51 2.98
CA CYS A 65 4.10 -6.99 2.76
C CYS A 65 4.15 -5.73 1.90
N CYS A 66 3.31 -5.68 0.88
CA CYS A 66 3.14 -4.52 -0.01
C CYS A 66 1.69 -4.06 -0.05
N GLN A 67 1.43 -2.77 -0.31
CA GLN A 67 0.09 -2.30 -0.66
C GLN A 67 -0.36 -2.95 -1.97
N ALA A 68 -1.56 -3.52 -1.96
CA ALA A 68 -2.16 -4.21 -3.09
C ALA A 68 -2.81 -3.25 -4.10
N TYR A 69 -3.01 -1.98 -3.71
CA TYR A 69 -3.54 -0.96 -4.60
C TYR A 69 -2.42 -0.07 -5.11
N VAL A 70 -2.58 0.38 -6.34
CA VAL A 70 -1.75 1.42 -6.93
C VAL A 70 -2.05 2.73 -6.20
N ASP A 71 -1.07 3.24 -5.46
CA ASP A 71 -1.09 4.64 -5.06
C ASP A 71 -0.84 5.48 -6.32
N PHE A 72 -1.66 6.51 -6.51
CA PHE A 72 -1.65 7.40 -7.68
C PHE A 72 -0.28 8.04 -7.92
N LEU A 73 0.55 8.11 -6.87
CA LEU A 73 1.89 8.64 -6.92
C LEU A 73 2.94 7.69 -7.52
N ASN A 74 2.67 6.37 -7.60
CA ASN A 74 3.72 5.38 -7.91
C ASN A 74 3.45 4.46 -9.12
N TYR A 75 2.19 4.16 -9.51
CA TYR A 75 1.96 3.08 -10.50
C TYR A 75 0.82 3.28 -11.52
N GLY A 76 0.27 4.49 -11.67
CA GLY A 76 -0.78 4.71 -12.67
C GLY A 76 -1.99 5.42 -12.11
N THR A 77 -2.28 6.63 -12.57
CA THR A 77 -3.57 7.26 -12.30
C THR A 77 -4.53 6.96 -13.45
N PRO A 78 -5.67 6.27 -13.21
CA PRO A 78 -6.74 6.17 -14.19
C PRO A 78 -7.19 7.58 -14.60
N VAL A 79 -7.04 7.92 -15.87
CA VAL A 79 -7.46 9.19 -16.42
C VAL A 79 -8.80 9.00 -17.14
N THR A 80 -9.70 9.97 -16.98
CA THR A 80 -10.96 10.03 -17.72
C THR A 80 -11.08 11.39 -18.38
N ASN A 81 -11.70 11.40 -19.56
CA ASN A 81 -12.05 12.64 -20.28
C ASN A 81 -13.36 13.25 -19.78
N ASN A 82 -14.02 12.60 -18.81
CA ASN A 82 -15.24 13.08 -18.19
C ASN A 82 -14.90 13.77 -16.86
N GLU A 83 -15.07 15.10 -16.84
CA GLU A 83 -14.84 15.93 -15.65
C GLU A 83 -15.85 15.65 -14.53
N ASN A 84 -16.98 15.01 -14.84
CA ASN A 84 -18.01 14.64 -13.87
C ASN A 84 -17.69 13.34 -13.10
N CYS A 85 -16.43 12.93 -13.05
CA CYS A 85 -15.99 11.71 -12.40
C CYS A 85 -15.05 11.98 -11.24
N LYS A 86 -15.10 11.13 -10.22
CA LYS A 86 -14.20 11.18 -9.05
C LYS A 86 -13.70 9.80 -8.70
N PHE A 87 -12.54 9.76 -8.03
CA PHE A 87 -12.01 8.51 -7.49
C PHE A 87 -12.73 8.08 -6.22
N ARG A 88 -13.02 6.78 -6.14
CA ARG A 88 -13.46 6.10 -4.93
C ARG A 88 -12.58 4.89 -4.70
N PHE A 89 -12.14 4.66 -3.47
CA PHE A 89 -11.44 3.44 -3.13
C PHE A 89 -12.42 2.28 -2.93
N ASP A 90 -12.31 1.26 -3.77
CA ASP A 90 -13.02 -0.01 -3.59
C ASP A 90 -12.18 -0.94 -2.71
N ARG A 91 -12.54 -1.01 -1.42
CA ARG A 91 -11.87 -1.87 -0.44
C ARG A 91 -11.98 -3.36 -0.74
N LYS A 92 -13.02 -3.79 -1.48
CA LYS A 92 -13.19 -5.21 -1.82
C LYS A 92 -12.24 -5.61 -2.94
N ALA A 93 -12.10 -4.74 -3.93
CA ALA A 93 -11.20 -4.95 -5.05
C ALA A 93 -9.76 -4.47 -4.77
N CYS A 94 -9.54 -3.74 -3.66
CA CYS A 94 -8.28 -3.09 -3.32
C CYS A 94 -7.74 -2.24 -4.47
N LYS A 95 -8.57 -1.33 -4.99
CA LYS A 95 -8.19 -0.41 -6.06
C LYS A 95 -9.01 0.86 -6.04
N TYR A 96 -8.48 1.92 -6.64
CA TYR A 96 -9.27 3.09 -6.96
C TYR A 96 -10.09 2.84 -8.23
N ILE A 97 -11.36 3.27 -8.19
CA ILE A 97 -12.28 3.25 -9.32
C ILE A 97 -12.79 4.66 -9.58
N LEU A 98 -13.12 4.96 -10.83
CA LEU A 98 -13.80 6.19 -11.20
C LEU A 98 -15.31 5.99 -11.16
N ILE A 99 -16.00 6.87 -10.45
CA ILE A 99 -17.46 6.90 -10.34
C ILE A 99 -18.00 8.27 -10.74
N GLU A 100 -19.25 8.34 -11.17
CA GLU A 100 -19.90 9.62 -11.46
C GLU A 100 -20.07 10.45 -10.19
N ASN A 101 -20.04 11.77 -10.34
CA ASN A 101 -20.25 12.70 -9.24
C ASN A 101 -21.69 12.64 -8.71
N GLU A 102 -22.66 12.54 -9.63
CA GLU A 102 -24.10 12.54 -9.34
C GLU A 102 -24.62 11.17 -8.89
N ASP A 103 -24.07 10.08 -9.46
CA ASP A 103 -24.48 8.71 -9.15
C ASP A 103 -23.27 7.82 -8.78
N PRO A 104 -22.97 7.65 -7.48
CA PRO A 104 -21.83 6.88 -7.01
C PRO A 104 -21.86 5.37 -7.33
N GLU A 105 -23.00 4.84 -7.78
CA GLU A 105 -23.16 3.46 -8.22
C GLU A 105 -22.75 3.28 -9.69
N LYS A 106 -22.75 4.35 -10.49
CA LYS A 106 -22.28 4.32 -11.88
C LYS A 106 -20.77 4.51 -11.96
N LYS A 107 -20.13 3.61 -12.70
CA LYS A 107 -18.70 3.67 -13.02
C LYS A 107 -18.47 4.53 -14.26
N CYS A 108 -17.49 5.40 -14.18
CA CYS A 108 -17.02 6.11 -15.36
C CYS A 108 -16.16 5.21 -16.24
N THR A 109 -16.09 5.53 -17.52
CA THR A 109 -15.16 4.87 -18.45
C THR A 109 -13.75 5.40 -18.21
N GLU A 110 -12.80 4.49 -18.03
CA GLU A 110 -11.37 4.78 -17.99
C GLU A 110 -10.88 5.03 -19.41
N TYR A 111 -10.25 6.17 -19.66
CA TYR A 111 -9.71 6.51 -20.98
C TYR A 111 -8.27 6.00 -21.15
N ALA A 112 -7.46 6.12 -20.10
CA ALA A 112 -6.08 5.67 -20.07
C ALA A 112 -5.61 5.41 -18.64
N MET A 113 -4.47 4.73 -18.49
CA MET A 113 -3.68 4.72 -17.25
C MET A 113 -2.33 5.39 -17.55
N VAL A 114 -1.94 6.35 -16.71
CA VAL A 114 -0.63 7.02 -16.82
C VAL A 114 0.18 6.70 -15.58
N GLY A 115 1.23 5.89 -15.75
CA GLY A 115 2.18 5.50 -14.70
C GLY A 115 3.60 5.92 -15.05
#